data_AF-A0A7W0GME7-F1
#
_entry.id   AF-A0A7W0GME7-F1
#
_cell.length_a   1.000
_cell.length_b   1.000
_cell.length_c   1.000
_cell.angle_alpha   90.00
_cell.angle_beta   90.00
_cell.angle_gamma   90.00
#
_symmetry.space_group_name_H-M   'P 1'
#
loop_
_entity.id
_entity.type
_entity.pdbx_description
1 polymer ?
#
loop_
_entity_poly.entity_id
_entity_poly.type
_entity_poly.pdbx_seq_one_letter_code
_entity_poly.pdbx_strand_id
1 'polypeptide(L)' 'EDLKSQGVTFEVCKITLRNRKLEEKQFIPEVVYTPSGVQRITQLQSREG' A
#
# COMPACT_ATOMS: atom_id res chain seq x y z
N GLU A 1 16.11 5.99 -8.52
CA GLU A 1 16.40 6.46 -7.15
C GLU A 1 15.65 5.61 -6.15
N ASP A 2 16.24 5.35 -4.99
CA ASP A 2 15.64 4.57 -3.90
C ASP A 2 14.63 5.44 -3.13
N LEU A 3 13.36 5.38 -3.50
CA LEU A 3 12.29 6.15 -2.84
C LEU A 3 12.10 5.73 -1.37
N LYS A 4 12.43 4.49 -1.02
CA LYS A 4 12.34 4.03 0.36
C LYS A 4 13.38 4.73 1.24
N SER A 5 14.60 4.93 0.74
CA SER A 5 15.61 5.70 1.48
C SER A 5 15.21 7.16 1.67
N GLN A 6 14.28 7.67 0.85
CA GLN A 6 13.70 9.01 0.96
C GLN A 6 12.47 9.08 1.88
N GLY A 7 12.11 7.98 2.56
CA GLY A 7 10.99 7.93 3.50
C GLY A 7 9.63 7.63 2.86
N VAL A 8 9.58 7.26 1.58
CA VAL A 8 8.33 6.88 0.92
C VAL A 8 7.89 5.49 1.40
N THR A 9 6.65 5.40 1.88
CA THR A 9 6.02 4.13 2.25
C THR A 9 5.12 3.64 1.12
N PHE A 10 5.32 2.39 0.71
CA PHE A 10 4.49 1.74 -0.32
C PHE A 10 3.49 0.79 0.33
N GLU A 11 2.20 1.07 0.16
CA GLU A 11 1.11 0.23 0.69
C GLU A 11 0.27 -0.36 -0.45
N VAL A 12 0.08 -1.69 -0.43
CA VAL A 12 -0.71 -2.42 -1.42
C VAL A 12 -2.06 -2.83 -0.82
N CYS A 13 -3.13 -2.53 -1.54
CA CYS A 13 -4.50 -2.89 -1.15
C CYS A 13 -4.77 -4.39 -1.38
N LYS A 14 -5.09 -5.14 -0.31
CA LYS A 14 -5.42 -6.57 -0.38
C LYS A 14 -6.66 -6.87 -1.22
N ILE A 15 -7.67 -6.01 -1.19
CA ILE A 15 -8.87 -6.15 -2.04
C ILE A 15 -8.48 -6.08 -3.52
N THR A 16 -7.62 -5.12 -3.89
CA THR A 16 -7.13 -4.97 -5.27
C THR A 16 -6.30 -6.18 -5.68
N LEU A 17 -5.38 -6.62 -4.82
CA LEU A 17 -4.54 -7.81 -5.06
C LEU A 17 -5.41 -9.04 -5.37
N ARG A 18 -6.42 -9.31 -4.55
CA ARG A 18 -7.38 -10.40 -4.77
C ARG A 18 -8.18 -10.23 -6.07
N ASN A 19 -8.77 -9.05 -6.30
CA ASN A 19 -9.65 -8.80 -7.44
C ASN A 19 -8.88 -8.84 -8.78
N ARG A 20 -7.60 -8.47 -8.76
CA ARG A 20 -6.71 -8.49 -9.93
C ARG A 20 -5.93 -9.80 -10.07
N LYS A 21 -6.15 -10.78 -9.18
CA LYS A 21 -5.43 -12.07 -9.15
C LYS A 21 -3.91 -11.89 -9.12
N LEU A 22 -3.45 -10.90 -8.36
CA LEU A 22 -2.03 -10.65 -8.14
C LEU A 22 -1.55 -11.46 -6.93
N GLU A 23 -0.30 -11.88 -6.96
CA GLU A 23 0.36 -12.60 -5.87
C GLU A 23 1.38 -11.68 -5.19
N GLU A 24 1.57 -11.83 -3.88
CA GLU A 24 2.49 -11.00 -3.09
C GLU A 24 3.93 -11.06 -3.61
N LYS A 25 4.37 -12.22 -4.11
CA LYS A 25 5.70 -12.44 -4.72
C LYS A 25 5.99 -11.59 -5.97
N GLN A 26 4.96 -10.99 -6.57
CA GLN A 26 5.11 -10.12 -7.74
C GLN A 26 5.48 -8.68 -7.36
N PHE A 27 5.47 -8.36 -6.07
CA PHE A 27 5.81 -7.03 -5.55
C PHE A 27 7.22 -7.01 -4.96
N ILE A 28 7.77 -5.80 -4.85
CA ILE A 28 9.07 -5.58 -4.22
C ILE A 28 8.98 -5.89 -2.71
N PRO A 29 10.05 -6.40 -2.06
CA PRO A 29 10.03 -6.78 -0.64
C PRO A 29 9.63 -5.66 0.34
N GLU A 30 9.73 -4.41 -0.11
CA GLU A 30 9.52 -3.21 0.69
C GLU A 30 8.06 -2.79 0.84
N VAL A 31 7.13 -3.42 0.11
CA VAL A 31 5.71 -3.09 0.24
C VAL A 31 5.14 -3.65 1.54
N VAL A 32 4.20 -2.91 2.11
CA VAL A 32 3.31 -3.42 3.17
C VAL A 32 1.89 -3.55 2.63
N TYR A 33 1.06 -4.36 3.29
CA TYR A 33 -0.28 -4.65 2.80
C TYR A 33 -1.36 -4.06 3.72
N THR A 34 -2.27 -3.30 3.13
CA THR A 34 -3.44 -2.75 3.82
C THR A 34 -4.72 -3.53 3.46
N PRO A 35 -5.63 -3.78 4.42
CA PRO A 35 -6.91 -4.42 4.14
C PRO A 35 -7.72 -3.72 3.03
N SER A 36 -7.68 -2.38 3.01
CA SER A 36 -8.38 -1.56 2.03
C SER A 36 -7.62 -0.25 1.80
N GLY A 37 -7.25 0.02 0.54
CA GLY A 37 -6.58 1.26 0.17
C GLY A 37 -7.43 2.51 0.42
N VAL A 38 -8.74 2.43 0.16
CA VAL A 38 -9.67 3.56 0.39
C VAL A 38 -9.77 3.86 1.88
N GLN A 39 -9.98 2.84 2.72
CA GLN A 39 -10.04 3.03 4.17
C GLN A 39 -8.73 3.62 4.72
N ARG A 40 -7.59 3.15 4.21
CA ARG A 40 -6.27 3.66 4.61
C ARG A 40 -6.11 5.14 4.29
N ILE A 41 -6.48 5.55 3.07
CA ILE A 41 -6.40 6.95 2.64
C ILE A 41 -7.33 7.81 3.51
N THR A 42 -8.57 7.37 3.77
CA THR A 42 -9.49 8.08 4.66
C THR A 42 -8.90 8.28 6.06
N GLN A 43 -8.30 7.24 6.65
CA GLN A 43 -7.67 7.35 7.97
C GLN A 43 -6.50 8.34 7.99
N LEU A 44 -5.70 8.40 6.92
CA LEU A 44 -4.60 9.37 6.81
C LEU A 44 -5.15 10.79 6.71
N GLN A 45 -6.10 11.00 5.82
CA GLN A 45 -6.74 12.31 5.63
C GLN A 45 -7.47 12.79 6.89
N SER A 46 -8.13 11.91 7.65
CA SER A 46 -8.79 12.28 8.92
C SER A 46 -7.82 12.59 10.06
N ARG A 47 -6.54 12.22 9.95
CA ARG A 47 -5.50 12.55 10.94
C ARG A 47 -4.75 13.84 10.59
N GLU A 48 -4.62 14.13 9.31
CA GLU A 48 -3.85 15.26 8.76
C GLU A 48 -4.72 16.47 8.42
N GLY A 49 -6.02 16.29 8.23
CA GLY A 49 -7.01 17.36 8.04
C GLY A 49 -7.51 17.93 9.35
#